data_AF-A0A922YV64-F1
#
_entry.id   AF-A0A922YV64-F1
#
_cell.length_a   1.000
_cell.length_b   1.000
_cell.length_c   1.000
_cell.angle_alpha   90.00
_cell.angle_beta   90.00
_cell.angle_gamma   90.00
#
_symmetry.space_group_name_H-M   'P 1'
#
loop_
_entity.id
_entity.type
_entity.pdbx_description
1 polymer ?
#
loop_
_entity_poly.entity_id
_entity_poly.type
_entity_poly.pdbx_seq_one_letter_code
_entity_poly.pdbx_strand_id
1 'polypeptide(L)'
;MQLATWNINSLTVRLPQVLDWLAANPVDALGLQELKLVDEKFPYDALKEAGYHGVSFGQKTYNGVAILSRSPIRDVVRNIPGHSDEQSRVIAATLDTPQGPLRLVNCYFVNGQEPGS
;
A
#
# COMPACT_ATOMS: atom_id res chain seq x y z
N MET A 1 14.98 -8.09 8.14
CA MET A 1 13.72 -7.50 7.66
C MET A 1 13.97 -6.05 7.25
N GLN A 2 13.62 -5.68 6.03
CA GLN A 2 13.69 -4.34 5.48
C GLN A 2 12.28 -3.88 5.07
N LEU A 3 11.91 -2.69 5.52
CA LEU A 3 10.63 -2.05 5.20
C LEU A 3 10.91 -0.77 4.44
N ALA A 4 10.11 -0.50 3.42
CA ALA A 4 10.14 0.75 2.67
C ALA A 4 8.76 1.39 2.60
N THR A 5 8.73 2.69 2.33
CA THR A 5 7.50 3.45 2.07
C THR A 5 7.71 4.37 0.88
N TRP A 6 6.71 4.50 0.02
CA TRP A 6 6.78 5.36 -1.15
C TRP A 6 5.41 5.93 -1.52
N ASN A 7 5.29 7.26 -1.45
CA ASN A 7 4.21 7.97 -2.12
C ASN A 7 4.52 7.97 -3.64
N ILE A 8 3.81 7.12 -4.38
CA ILE A 8 4.10 6.85 -5.78
C ILE A 8 3.29 7.73 -6.72
N ASN A 9 2.39 8.59 -6.24
CA ASN A 9 1.56 9.51 -7.03
C ASN A 9 1.08 8.91 -8.39
N SER A 10 0.18 7.92 -8.33
CA SER A 10 -0.38 7.09 -9.40
C SER A 10 0.40 5.81 -9.73
N LEU A 11 -0.07 4.68 -9.19
CA LEU A 11 0.59 3.39 -9.43
C LEU A 11 0.45 2.96 -10.89
N THR A 12 -0.66 3.26 -11.56
CA THR A 12 -0.82 2.93 -12.99
C THR A 12 0.28 3.57 -13.85
N VAL A 13 0.65 4.81 -13.56
CA VAL A 13 1.71 5.51 -14.31
C VAL A 13 3.11 5.03 -13.88
N ARG A 14 3.28 4.70 -12.59
CA ARG A 14 4.59 4.39 -12.01
C ARG A 14 4.90 2.90 -11.86
N LEU A 15 4.00 2.01 -12.30
CA LEU A 15 4.16 0.57 -12.13
C LEU A 15 5.51 0.06 -12.66
N PRO A 16 6.00 0.44 -13.87
CA PRO A 16 7.32 0.00 -14.32
C PRO A 16 8.45 0.41 -13.38
N GLN A 17 8.43 1.65 -12.86
CA GLN A 17 9.46 2.11 -11.92
C GLN A 17 9.37 1.39 -10.57
N VAL A 18 8.16 1.04 -10.11
CA VAL A 18 7.98 0.23 -8.90
C VAL A 18 8.56 -1.16 -9.11
N LEU A 19 8.30 -1.81 -10.24
CA LEU A 19 8.83 -3.14 -10.54
C LEU A 19 10.36 -3.13 -10.68
N ASP A 20 10.92 -2.18 -11.43
CA ASP A 20 12.37 -2.01 -11.58
C ASP A 20 13.04 -1.75 -10.22
N TRP A 21 12.43 -0.91 -9.39
CA TRP A 21 12.95 -0.59 -8.06
C TRP A 21 12.90 -1.80 -7.13
N LEU A 22 11.81 -2.59 -7.12
CA LEU A 22 11.69 -3.82 -6.32
C LEU A 22 12.66 -4.91 -6.77
N ALA A 23 12.97 -4.99 -8.07
CA ALA A 23 13.99 -5.90 -8.60
C ALA A 23 15.40 -5.50 -8.13
N ALA A 24 15.71 -4.20 -8.14
CA ALA A 24 16.98 -3.68 -7.65
C ALA A 24 17.08 -3.66 -6.11
N ASN A 25 15.95 -3.56 -5.41
CA ASN A 25 15.85 -3.41 -3.95
C ASN A 25 14.79 -4.37 -3.39
N PRO A 26 15.15 -5.65 -3.16
CA PRO A 26 14.21 -6.68 -2.76
C PRO A 26 13.85 -6.61 -1.26
N VAL A 27 13.14 -5.54 -0.87
CA VAL A 27 12.66 -5.31 0.50
C VAL A 27 11.62 -6.35 0.92
N ASP A 28 11.46 -6.59 2.22
CA ASP A 28 10.50 -7.57 2.72
C ASP A 28 9.07 -7.06 2.64
N ALA A 29 8.86 -5.75 2.85
CA ALA A 29 7.57 -5.11 2.62
C ALA A 29 7.72 -3.65 2.16
N LEU A 30 6.74 -3.19 1.36
CA LEU A 30 6.65 -1.83 0.84
C LEU A 30 5.24 -1.27 1.06
N GLY A 31 5.15 -0.14 1.75
CA GLY A 31 3.93 0.68 1.82
C GLY A 31 3.86 1.65 0.65
N LEU A 32 2.77 1.62 -0.12
CA LEU A 32 2.53 2.56 -1.21
C LEU A 32 1.42 3.55 -0.85
N GLN A 33 1.59 4.83 -1.21
CA GLN A 33 0.57 5.88 -1.07
C GLN A 33 0.29 6.58 -2.40
N GLU A 34 -0.87 7.23 -2.48
CA GLU A 34 -1.39 7.88 -3.69
C GLU A 34 -1.54 6.93 -4.88
N LEU A 35 -2.14 5.75 -4.67
CA LEU A 35 -2.41 4.80 -5.77
C LEU A 35 -3.21 5.42 -6.92
N LYS A 36 -4.18 6.30 -6.62
CA LYS A 36 -5.08 6.98 -7.56
C LYS A 36 -5.85 6.04 -8.50
N LEU A 37 -6.12 4.84 -8.02
CA LEU A 37 -6.86 3.80 -8.72
C LEU A 37 -7.78 3.04 -7.76
N VAL A 38 -8.83 2.43 -8.30
CA VAL A 38 -9.77 1.57 -7.57
C VAL A 38 -9.23 0.14 -7.44
N ASP A 39 -9.68 -0.61 -6.43
CA ASP A 39 -9.14 -1.94 -6.10
C ASP A 39 -9.20 -2.92 -7.29
N GLU A 40 -10.23 -2.84 -8.14
CA GLU A 40 -10.39 -3.70 -9.32
C GLU A 40 -9.30 -3.49 -10.38
N LYS A 41 -8.61 -2.35 -10.33
CA LYS A 41 -7.51 -2.01 -11.25
C LYS A 41 -6.14 -2.21 -10.63
N PHE A 42 -6.05 -2.69 -9.39
CA PHE A 42 -4.78 -2.91 -8.74
C PHE A 42 -4.02 -4.05 -9.44
N PRO A 43 -2.72 -3.88 -9.78
CA PRO A 43 -2.00 -4.80 -10.67
C PRO A 43 -1.48 -6.04 -9.92
N TYR A 44 -2.38 -6.85 -9.36
CA TYR A 44 -2.03 -8.03 -8.56
C TYR A 44 -1.11 -9.01 -9.30
N ASP A 45 -1.40 -9.30 -10.57
CA ASP A 45 -0.64 -10.29 -11.34
C ASP A 45 0.81 -9.84 -11.58
N ALA A 46 1.01 -8.60 -12.01
CA ALA A 46 2.36 -8.04 -12.24
C ALA A 46 3.20 -8.01 -10.94
N LEU A 47 2.57 -7.67 -9.81
CA LEU A 47 3.24 -7.68 -8.51
C LEU A 47 3.58 -9.10 -8.04
N LYS A 48 2.68 -10.05 -8.29
CA LYS A 48 2.89 -11.47 -7.98
C LYS A 48 4.00 -12.07 -8.84
N GLU A 49 4.07 -11.73 -10.13
CA GLU A 49 5.17 -12.11 -11.03
C GLU A 49 6.51 -11.54 -10.54
N ALA A 50 6.51 -10.35 -9.94
CA ALA A 50 7.69 -9.78 -9.27
C ALA A 50 7.99 -10.38 -7.89
N GLY A 51 7.21 -11.37 -7.44
CA GLY A 51 7.42 -12.08 -6.16
C GLY A 51 6.81 -11.41 -4.93
N TYR A 52 5.83 -10.51 -5.12
CA TYR A 52 5.16 -9.81 -4.02
C TYR A 52 3.67 -10.12 -3.96
N HIS A 53 3.19 -10.41 -2.75
CA HIS A 53 1.79 -10.33 -2.40
C HIS A 53 1.41 -8.86 -2.22
N GLY A 54 0.22 -8.48 -2.69
CA GLY A 54 -0.29 -7.13 -2.53
C GLY A 54 -1.66 -7.12 -1.88
N VAL A 55 -1.93 -6.11 -1.06
CA VAL A 55 -3.29 -5.73 -0.63
C VAL A 55 -3.46 -4.24 -0.81
N SER A 56 -4.63 -3.83 -1.30
CA SER A 56 -4.93 -2.42 -1.57
C SER A 56 -6.19 -1.95 -0.86
N PHE A 57 -6.25 -0.63 -0.68
CA PHE A 57 -7.48 0.12 -0.47
C PHE A 57 -7.41 1.32 -1.42
N GLY A 58 -8.06 1.19 -2.57
CA GLY A 58 -8.04 2.13 -3.67
C GLY A 58 -9.18 3.15 -3.65
N GLN A 59 -8.99 4.25 -4.37
CA GLN A 59 -10.01 5.25 -4.68
C GLN A 59 -9.67 5.88 -6.03
N LYS A 60 -10.70 6.19 -6.85
CA LYS A 60 -10.50 6.80 -8.16
C LYS A 60 -9.93 8.22 -7.99
N THR A 61 -8.98 8.61 -8.84
CA THR A 61 -8.40 9.96 -8.98
C THR A 61 -7.52 10.42 -7.81
N TYR A 62 -7.89 10.11 -6.57
CA TYR A 62 -7.22 10.58 -5.35
C TYR A 62 -6.84 9.41 -4.43
N ASN A 63 -5.99 9.70 -3.45
CA ASN A 63 -5.66 8.80 -2.33
C ASN A 63 -5.22 7.40 -2.80
N GLY A 64 -5.58 6.39 -2.02
CA GLY A 64 -5.25 5.00 -2.25
C GLY A 64 -3.95 4.61 -1.56
N VAL A 65 -3.99 3.49 -0.86
CA VAL A 65 -2.85 2.91 -0.14
C VAL A 65 -2.76 1.41 -0.39
N ALA A 66 -1.53 0.87 -0.41
CA ALA A 66 -1.30 -0.56 -0.50
C ALA A 66 -0.15 -1.01 0.37
N ILE A 67 -0.14 -2.30 0.71
CA ILE A 67 1.00 -2.99 1.29
C ILE A 67 1.41 -4.09 0.32
N LEU A 68 2.69 -4.10 -0.03
CA LEU A 68 3.35 -5.19 -0.74
C LEU A 68 4.22 -5.96 0.25
N SER A 69 4.29 -7.28 0.11
CA SER A 69 5.09 -8.15 0.97
C SER A 69 5.58 -9.37 0.20
N ARG A 70 6.82 -9.82 0.46
CA ARG A 70 7.34 -11.08 -0.08
C ARG A 70 6.72 -12.32 0.59
N SER A 71 6.14 -12.14 1.77
CA SER A 71 5.39 -13.17 2.51
C SER A 71 3.88 -12.95 2.40
N PRO A 72 3.06 -14.00 2.58
CA PRO A 72 1.60 -13.87 2.63
C PRO A 72 1.14 -12.82 3.64
N ILE A 73 0.08 -12.10 3.27
CA ILE A 73 -0.49 -10.99 4.04
C ILE A 73 -1.79 -11.47 4.68
N ARG A 74 -2.00 -11.23 5.97
CA ARG A 74 -3.24 -11.61 6.69
C ARG A 74 -3.80 -10.49 7.57
N ASP A 75 -4.99 -10.69 8.11
CA ASP A 75 -5.71 -9.78 9.01
C ASP A 75 -5.81 -8.34 8.46
N VAL A 76 -6.10 -8.22 7.17
CA VAL A 76 -6.18 -6.92 6.49
C VAL A 76 -7.30 -6.09 7.08
N VAL A 77 -6.99 -4.85 7.46
CA VAL A 77 -7.96 -3.86 7.91
C VAL A 77 -7.82 -2.64 7.00
N ARG A 78 -8.92 -2.28 6.34
CA ARG A 78 -9.04 -1.06 5.55
C ARG A 78 -9.67 0.00 6.42
N ASN A 79 -9.06 1.18 6.45
CA ASN A 79 -9.42 2.31 7.30
C ASN A 79 -9.25 2.06 8.81
N ILE A 80 -9.68 3.04 9.62
CA ILE A 80 -9.55 3.05 11.09
C ILE A 80 -10.84 2.47 11.71
N PRO A 81 -10.79 1.32 12.41
CA PRO A 81 -11.96 0.78 13.10
C PRO A 81 -12.56 1.78 14.09
N GLY A 82 -13.89 1.91 14.08
CA GLY A 82 -14.60 2.87 14.93
C GLY A 82 -14.57 4.32 14.44
N HIS A 83 -13.94 4.60 13.29
CA HIS A 83 -13.95 5.91 12.66
C HIS A 83 -14.46 5.79 11.21
N SER A 84 -15.58 6.45 10.91
CA SER A 84 -16.14 6.47 9.56
C SER A 84 -15.41 7.51 8.73
N ASP A 85 -14.67 7.04 7.74
CA ASP A 85 -14.05 7.86 6.71
C ASP A 85 -14.20 7.14 5.36
N GLU A 86 -14.59 7.87 4.32
CA GLU A 86 -14.73 7.34 2.96
C GLU A 86 -13.41 7.38 2.19
N GLN A 87 -12.39 8.06 2.73
CA GLN A 87 -11.12 8.26 2.06
C GLN A 87 -10.19 7.07 2.25
N SER A 88 -9.68 6.55 1.14
CA SER A 88 -8.77 5.39 1.14
C SER A 88 -7.35 5.75 1.56
N ARG A 89 -7.16 6.05 2.84
CA ARG A 89 -5.90 6.60 3.40
C ARG A 89 -5.15 5.67 4.34
N VAL A 90 -5.82 4.67 4.91
CA VAL A 90 -5.20 3.79 5.92
C VAL A 90 -5.45 2.34 5.54
N ILE A 91 -4.38 1.55 5.51
CA ILE A 91 -4.45 0.10 5.40
C ILE A 91 -3.46 -0.52 6.38
N ALA A 92 -3.91 -1.57 7.05
CA ALA A 92 -3.07 -2.30 7.98
C ALA A 92 -3.16 -3.80 7.71
N ALA A 93 -2.05 -4.50 7.89
CA ALA A 93 -1.97 -5.94 7.67
C ALA A 93 -0.92 -6.57 8.60
N THR A 94 -1.07 -7.87 8.84
CA THR A 94 -0.13 -8.66 9.62
C THR A 94 0.76 -9.46 8.67
N LEU A 95 2.07 -9.36 8.86
CA LEU A 95 3.10 -10.12 8.14
C LEU A 95 3.74 -11.13 9.09
N ASP A 96 3.89 -12.38 8.66
CA ASP A 96 4.62 -13.37 9.43
C ASP A 96 6.13 -13.20 9.21
N THR A 97 6.89 -13.06 10.30
CA THR A 97 8.34 -12.82 10.26
C THR A 97 9.07 -13.84 11.12
N PRO A 98 10.39 -14.06 10.93
CA PRO A 98 11.16 -14.95 11.79
C PRO A 98 11.15 -14.56 13.28
N GLN A 99 10.83 -13.30 13.60
CA GLN A 99 10.75 -12.79 14.97
C GLN A 99 9.33 -12.84 15.56
N GLY A 100 8.36 -13.36 14.78
CA GLY A 100 6.93 -13.35 15.13
C GLY A 100 6.11 -12.44 14.21
N PRO A 101 4.80 -12.32 14.45
CA PRO A 101 3.92 -11.51 13.62
C PRO A 101 4.20 -10.02 13.78
N LEU A 102 4.33 -9.30 12.66
CA LEU A 102 4.47 -7.85 12.60
C LEU A 102 3.17 -7.22 12.08
N ARG A 103 2.61 -6.27 12.84
CA ARG A 103 1.50 -5.43 12.35
C ARG A 103 2.06 -4.22 11.61
N LEU A 104 1.88 -4.18 10.29
CA LEU A 104 2.24 -3.04 9.46
C LEU A 104 1.02 -2.15 9.24
N VAL A 105 1.17 -0.84 9.48
CA VAL A 105 0.15 0.18 9.23
C VAL A 105 0.72 1.19 8.24
N ASN A 106 0.08 1.32 7.09
CA ASN A 106 0.44 2.26 6.03
C ASN A 106 -0.62 3.37 5.94
N CYS A 107 -0.17 4.62 6.04
CA CYS A 107 -1.04 5.80 6.10
C CYS A 107 -0.64 6.85 5.06
N TYR A 108 -1.63 7.39 4.35
CA TYR A 108 -1.53 8.62 3.56
C TYR A 108 -2.23 9.77 4.30
N PHE A 109 -1.45 10.47 5.12
CA PHE A 109 -1.95 11.58 5.94
C PHE A 109 -2.55 12.69 5.06
N VAL A 110 -3.59 13.34 5.59
CA VAL A 110 -4.23 14.48 4.92
C VAL A 110 -3.19 15.59 4.79
N ASN A 111 -2.93 16.03 3.55
CA ASN A 111 -2.00 17.14 3.26
C ASN A 111 -2.40 18.43 4.02
N GLY A 112 -3.71 18.57 4.24
CA GLY A 112 -4.33 19.79 4.75
C GLY A 112 -4.78 20.69 3.61
N GLN A 113 -5.68 21.60 3.95
CA GLN A 113 -5.98 22.83 3.20
C GLN A 113 -6.03 23.96 4.23
N GLU A 114 -6.21 25.21 3.78
CA GLU A 114 -6.42 26.31 4.72
C GLU A 114 -7.66 26.03 5.59
N PRO A 115 -7.62 26.31 6.91
CA PRO A 115 -8.79 26.17 7.76
C PRO A 115 -9.98 26.96 7.17
N GLY A 116 -11.05 26.26 6.76
CA GLY A 116 -12.29 26.87 6.28
C GLY A 116 -12.49 26.90 4.75
N SER A 117 -11.67 26.20 3.96
CA SER A 117 -11.92 25.95 2.54
C SER A 117 -12.78 24.70 2.29
#